data_AF-A0A972EI74-F1
#
_entry.id   AF-A0A972EI74-F1
#
_cell.length_a   1.000
_cell.length_b   1.000
_cell.length_c   1.000
_cell.angle_alpha   90.00
_cell.angle_beta   90.00
_cell.angle_gamma   90.00
#
_symmetry.space_group_name_H-M   'P 1'
#
loop_
_entity.id
_entity.type
_entity.pdbx_description
1 polymer ?
#
loop_
_entity_poly.entity_id
_entity_poly.type
_entity_poly.pdbx_seq_one_letter_code
_entity_poly.pdbx_strand_id
1 'polypeptide(L)'
;MHNKEKDIILKELNTNLEKGLTGEEVIERQKKGRNELTAAKPRSLFFKILDQLNEPMAYILIAAASISAVMKEINDAIIILVVIIINAVVGLVQEDRAQKSLDALKKLSTPKTSVKRDGFLKEIPVEELVVGDIVAIEAGHYIPADLRLMEAANLKIDESILTGESVPVEKTDDTIDEENAAPGDLKNMAFMSSYATYGRGIGVVTSIGMDTEVGKIA
;
A
#
# COMPACT_ATOMS: atom_id res chain seq x y z
N MET A 1 -11.90 -10.55 14.90
CA MET A 1 -11.74 -9.45 15.88
C MET A 1 -13.07 -8.71 16.11
N HIS A 2 -13.98 -8.71 15.13
CA HIS A 2 -15.28 -8.03 15.20
C HIS A 2 -16.26 -8.59 16.25
N ASN A 3 -16.21 -9.87 16.55
CA ASN A 3 -17.10 -10.53 17.52
C ASN A 3 -16.60 -10.48 18.97
N LYS A 4 -15.40 -9.94 19.23
CA LYS A 4 -14.78 -9.92 20.56
C LYS A 4 -15.06 -8.60 21.27
N GLU A 5 -15.24 -8.68 22.59
CA GLU A 5 -15.27 -7.50 23.46
C GLU A 5 -13.94 -6.75 23.44
N LYS A 6 -14.02 -5.43 23.62
CA LYS A 6 -12.86 -4.52 23.52
C LYS A 6 -11.73 -4.91 24.46
N ASP A 7 -12.04 -5.28 25.70
CA ASP A 7 -11.04 -5.66 26.71
C ASP A 7 -10.26 -6.91 26.31
N ILE A 8 -10.92 -7.88 25.66
CA ILE A 8 -10.28 -9.11 25.16
C ILE A 8 -9.30 -8.74 24.05
N ILE A 9 -9.70 -7.86 23.12
CA ILE A 9 -8.85 -7.44 22.00
C ILE A 9 -7.63 -6.67 22.49
N LEU A 10 -7.81 -5.72 23.42
CA LEU A 10 -6.71 -4.96 24.01
C LEU A 10 -5.71 -5.90 24.72
N LYS A 11 -6.21 -6.94 25.39
CA LYS A 11 -5.37 -7.95 26.06
C LYS A 11 -4.64 -8.85 25.06
N GLU A 12 -5.30 -9.33 24.01
CA GLU A 12 -4.69 -10.17 22.97
C GLU A 12 -3.60 -9.42 22.20
N LEU A 13 -3.85 -8.14 21.90
CA LEU A 13 -2.90 -7.28 21.21
C LEU A 13 -1.84 -6.70 22.15
N ASN A 14 -1.95 -6.94 23.46
CA ASN A 14 -1.09 -6.41 24.52
C ASN A 14 -0.89 -4.89 24.36
N THR A 15 -2.00 -4.15 24.37
CA THR A 15 -2.04 -2.70 24.19
C THR A 15 -3.01 -2.06 25.18
N ASN A 16 -2.90 -0.74 25.37
CA ASN A 16 -3.72 0.02 26.31
C ASN A 16 -4.42 1.17 25.58
N LEU A 17 -5.74 1.31 25.76
CA LEU A 17 -6.51 2.35 25.08
C LEU A 17 -6.11 3.77 25.50
N GLU A 18 -5.76 3.98 26.77
CA GLU A 18 -5.41 5.29 27.30
C GLU A 18 -3.95 5.68 27.08
N LYS A 19 -3.03 4.72 27.15
CA LYS A 19 -1.59 4.99 26.99
C LYS A 19 -1.07 4.69 25.58
N GLY A 20 -1.76 3.82 24.85
CA GLY A 20 -1.22 3.24 23.62
C GLY A 20 0.03 2.41 23.88
N LEU A 21 0.82 2.22 22.83
CA LEU A 21 2.07 1.46 22.89
C LEU A 21 3.24 2.31 23.38
N THR A 22 4.20 1.66 24.03
CA THR A 22 5.49 2.27 24.37
C THR A 22 6.43 2.28 23.17
N GLY A 23 7.40 3.21 23.15
CA GLY A 23 8.42 3.24 22.09
C GLY A 23 9.20 1.93 21.92
N GLU A 24 9.48 1.21 23.02
CA GLU A 24 10.20 -0.07 22.98
C GLU A 24 9.38 -1.17 22.29
N GLU A 25 8.09 -1.28 22.64
CA GLU A 25 7.17 -2.25 22.04
C GLU A 25 6.95 -1.98 20.54
N VAL A 26 6.91 -0.71 20.15
CA VAL A 26 6.81 -0.32 18.74
C VAL A 26 8.04 -0.82 17.97
N ILE A 27 9.24 -0.57 18.47
CA ILE A 27 10.49 -1.00 17.83
C ILE A 27 10.52 -2.53 17.68
N GLU A 28 10.07 -3.27 18.69
CA GLU A 28 9.99 -4.73 18.61
C GLU A 28 8.97 -5.20 17.57
N ARG A 29 7.78 -4.59 17.53
CA ARG A 29 6.74 -4.94 16.55
C ARG A 29 7.12 -4.57 15.12
N GLN A 30 7.83 -3.46 14.91
CA GLN A 30 8.31 -3.04 13.58
C GLN A 30 9.28 -4.06 12.95
N LYS A 31 9.98 -4.87 13.75
CA LYS A 31 10.81 -5.98 13.23
C LYS A 31 9.99 -7.07 12.55
N LYS A 32 8.69 -7.18 12.84
CA LYS A 32 7.78 -8.18 12.26
C LYS A 32 7.22 -7.75 10.90
N GLY A 33 7.27 -6.46 10.58
CA GLY A 33 6.77 -5.91 9.31
C GLY A 33 6.39 -4.44 9.44
N ARG A 34 6.42 -3.73 8.31
CA ARG A 34 5.94 -2.35 8.17
C ARG A 34 4.55 -2.34 7.56
N ASN A 35 3.79 -1.27 7.79
CA ASN A 35 2.51 -1.08 7.15
C ASN A 35 2.69 -0.58 5.71
N GLU A 36 3.16 -1.48 4.85
CA GLU A 36 3.40 -1.22 3.44
C GLU A 36 2.78 -2.33 2.61
N LEU A 37 2.08 -1.94 1.53
CA LEU A 37 1.69 -2.89 0.49
C LEU A 37 2.94 -3.25 -0.31
N THR A 38 3.17 -4.54 -0.51
CA THR A 38 4.38 -5.01 -1.19
C THR A 38 4.39 -4.44 -2.61
N ALA A 39 5.36 -3.58 -2.92
CA ALA A 39 5.54 -3.13 -4.29
C ALA A 39 5.83 -4.34 -5.19
N ALA A 40 5.19 -4.40 -6.36
CA ALA A 40 5.47 -5.42 -7.36
C ALA A 40 6.99 -5.53 -7.56
N LYS A 41 7.53 -6.76 -7.53
CA LYS A 41 8.97 -6.97 -7.64
C LYS A 41 9.51 -6.21 -8.85
N PRO A 42 10.58 -5.42 -8.70
CA PRO A 42 11.17 -4.72 -9.85
C PRO A 42 11.52 -5.76 -10.91
N ARG A 43 11.07 -5.54 -12.15
CA ARG A 43 11.38 -6.44 -13.26
C ARG A 43 12.90 -6.52 -13.41
N SER A 44 13.41 -7.73 -13.63
CA SER A 44 14.84 -7.94 -13.90
C SER A 44 15.27 -7.15 -15.13
N LEU A 45 16.51 -6.67 -15.14
CA LEU A 45 17.11 -5.94 -16.26
C LEU A 45 16.97 -6.70 -17.59
N PHE A 46 17.04 -8.03 -17.56
CA PHE A 46 16.85 -8.86 -18.75
C PHE A 46 15.44 -8.71 -19.34
N PHE A 47 14.40 -8.68 -18.50
CA PHE A 47 13.02 -8.50 -18.96
C PHE A 47 12.80 -7.10 -19.50
N LYS A 48 13.40 -6.06 -18.88
CA LYS A 48 13.34 -4.69 -19.41
C LYS A 48 13.99 -4.57 -20.79
N ILE A 49 15.14 -5.22 -21.00
CA ILE A 49 15.80 -5.28 -22.31
C ILE A 49 14.94 -5.99 -23.34
N LEU A 50 14.28 -7.10 -22.96
CA LEU A 50 13.40 -7.84 -23.85
C LEU A 50 12.18 -7.01 -24.25
N ASP A 51 11.61 -6.23 -23.33
CA ASP A 51 10.52 -5.30 -23.62
C ASP A 51 10.94 -4.24 -24.66
N GLN A 52 12.17 -3.71 -24.58
CA GLN A 52 12.68 -2.77 -25.57
C GLN A 52 12.82 -3.39 -26.98
N LEU A 53 13.14 -4.69 -27.07
CA LEU A 53 13.22 -5.41 -28.34
C LEU A 53 11.84 -5.78 -28.91
N ASN A 54 10.80 -5.76 -28.07
CA ASN A 54 9.40 -6.00 -28.46
C ASN A 54 8.67 -4.72 -28.88
N GLU A 55 9.34 -3.57 -28.94
CA GLU A 55 8.74 -2.36 -29.49
C GLU A 55 8.57 -2.47 -31.02
N PRO A 56 7.46 -1.99 -31.61
CA PRO A 56 7.22 -2.06 -33.06
C PRO A 56 8.37 -1.52 -33.92
N MET A 57 9.05 -0.49 -33.42
CA MET A 57 10.20 0.13 -34.10
C MET A 57 11.45 -0.77 -34.07
N ALA A 58 11.66 -1.56 -33.01
CA ALA A 58 12.78 -2.49 -32.90
C ALA A 58 12.67 -3.61 -33.93
N TYR A 59 11.47 -4.12 -34.21
CA TYR A 59 11.27 -5.13 -35.26
C TYR A 59 11.67 -4.65 -36.65
N ILE A 60 11.42 -3.37 -36.99
CA ILE A 60 11.84 -2.78 -38.26
C ILE A 60 13.37 -2.76 -38.36
N LEU A 61 14.06 -2.38 -37.28
CA LEU A 61 15.53 -2.35 -37.23
C LEU A 61 16.15 -3.75 -37.30
N ILE A 62 15.55 -4.73 -36.60
CA ILE A 62 15.99 -6.13 -36.66
C ILE A 62 15.79 -6.71 -38.07
N ALA A 63 14.67 -6.39 -38.73
CA ALA A 63 14.42 -6.78 -40.11
C ALA A 63 15.45 -6.15 -41.08
N ALA A 64 15.74 -4.86 -40.94
CA ALA A 64 16.75 -4.16 -41.73
C ALA A 64 18.16 -4.77 -41.54
N ALA A 65 18.56 -5.03 -40.29
CA ALA A 65 19.84 -5.69 -39.98
C ALA A 65 19.92 -7.09 -40.62
N SER A 66 18.83 -7.85 -40.57
CA SER A 66 18.74 -9.19 -41.16
C SER A 66 18.87 -9.16 -42.69
N ILE A 67 18.19 -8.22 -43.35
CA ILE A 67 18.27 -8.05 -44.81
C ILE A 67 19.70 -7.68 -45.23
N SER A 68 20.32 -6.71 -44.54
CA SER A 68 21.71 -6.28 -44.80
C SER A 68 22.72 -7.43 -44.61
N ALA A 69 22.54 -8.25 -43.57
CA ALA A 69 23.38 -9.43 -43.36
C ALA A 69 23.26 -10.47 -44.48
N VAL A 70 22.03 -10.72 -44.99
CA VAL A 70 21.80 -11.62 -46.14
C VAL A 70 22.46 -11.08 -47.40
N MET A 71 22.49 -9.77 -47.59
CA MET A 71 23.20 -9.10 -48.70
C MET A 71 24.73 -9.13 -48.55
N LYS A 72 25.26 -9.74 -47.48
CA LYS A 72 26.69 -9.78 -47.12
C LYS A 72 27.32 -8.40 -46.86
N GLU A 73 26.48 -7.40 -46.57
CA GLU A 73 26.89 -6.05 -46.18
C GLU A 73 27.13 -6.02 -44.67
N ILE A 74 28.19 -6.72 -44.23
CA ILE A 74 28.49 -6.92 -42.81
C ILE A 74 28.68 -5.58 -42.09
N ASN A 75 29.25 -4.57 -42.75
CA ASN A 75 29.45 -3.24 -42.18
C ASN A 75 28.13 -2.55 -41.82
N ASP A 76 27.13 -2.63 -42.70
CA ASP A 76 25.84 -1.95 -42.50
C ASP A 76 25.02 -2.68 -41.43
N ALA A 77 25.05 -4.01 -41.41
CA ALA A 77 24.46 -4.81 -40.34
C ALA A 77 25.08 -4.49 -38.96
N ILE A 78 26.40 -4.29 -38.89
CA ILE A 78 27.09 -3.89 -37.64
C ILE A 78 26.62 -2.50 -37.18
N ILE A 79 26.51 -1.53 -38.10
CA ILE A 79 26.04 -0.17 -37.76
C ILE A 79 24.64 -0.22 -37.16
N ILE A 80 23.71 -0.97 -37.79
CA ILE A 80 22.35 -1.10 -37.29
C ILE A 80 22.33 -1.77 -35.91
N LEU A 81 23.13 -2.82 -35.70
CA LEU A 81 23.24 -3.50 -34.41
C LEU A 81 23.73 -2.55 -33.30
N VAL A 82 24.73 -1.71 -33.59
CA VAL A 82 25.23 -0.71 -32.65
C VAL A 82 24.14 0.29 -32.27
N VAL A 83 23.35 0.76 -33.24
CA VAL A 83 22.23 1.68 -32.99
C VAL A 83 21.17 1.04 -32.08
N ILE A 84 20.82 -0.23 -32.31
CA ILE A 84 19.88 -0.98 -31.46
C ILE A 84 20.39 -1.04 -30.01
N ILE A 85 21.67 -1.37 -29.81
CA ILE A 85 22.28 -1.45 -28.48
C ILE A 85 22.27 -0.09 -27.78
N ILE A 86 22.66 0.98 -28.49
CA ILE A 86 22.64 2.35 -27.94
C ILE A 86 21.23 2.73 -27.50
N ASN A 87 20.22 2.50 -28.35
CA ASN A 87 18.84 2.81 -28.02
C ASN A 87 18.35 2.02 -26.81
N ALA A 88 18.72 0.74 -26.68
CA ALA A 88 18.36 -0.07 -25.52
C ALA A 88 18.98 0.44 -24.21
N VAL A 89 20.26 0.81 -24.23
CA VAL A 89 20.93 1.39 -23.04
C VAL A 89 20.32 2.74 -22.68
N VAL A 90 20.08 3.60 -23.67
CA VAL A 90 19.46 4.91 -23.47
C VAL A 90 18.03 4.74 -22.92
N GLY A 91 17.25 3.80 -23.45
CA GLY A 91 15.90 3.46 -22.98
C GLY A 91 15.90 3.03 -21.51
N LEU A 92 16.76 2.08 -21.13
CA LEU A 92 16.90 1.63 -19.73
C LEU A 92 17.23 2.78 -18.78
N VAL A 93 18.16 3.66 -19.16
CA VAL A 93 18.55 4.80 -18.32
C VAL A 93 17.40 5.82 -18.19
N GLN A 94 16.63 6.05 -19.26
CA GLN A 94 15.47 6.94 -19.22
C GLN A 94 14.36 6.37 -18.34
N GLU A 95 14.06 5.07 -18.47
CA GLU A 95 13.07 4.38 -17.65
C GLU A 95 13.43 4.42 -16.16
N ASP A 96 14.68 4.10 -15.81
CA ASP A 96 15.15 4.13 -14.43
C ASP A 96 15.14 5.55 -13.84
N ARG A 97 15.44 6.58 -14.64
CA ARG A 97 15.33 7.98 -14.21
C ARG A 97 13.88 8.35 -13.94
N ALA A 98 12.95 7.98 -14.83
CA ALA A 98 11.54 8.24 -14.65
C ALA A 98 10.99 7.56 -13.39
N GLN A 99 11.35 6.29 -13.17
CA GLN A 99 10.94 5.54 -11.97
C GLN A 99 11.49 6.18 -10.69
N LYS A 100 12.77 6.58 -10.66
CA LYS A 100 13.37 7.26 -9.50
C LYS A 100 12.68 8.58 -9.18
N SER A 101 12.29 9.35 -10.19
CA SER A 101 11.53 10.59 -9.99
C SER A 101 10.16 10.32 -9.38
N LEU A 102 9.45 9.29 -9.85
CA LEU A 102 8.17 8.87 -9.28
C LEU A 102 8.32 8.40 -7.82
N ASP A 103 9.35 7.61 -7.52
CA ASP A 103 9.60 7.12 -6.16
C ASP A 103 9.95 8.27 -5.21
N ALA A 104 10.71 9.27 -5.67
CA ALA A 104 11.01 10.46 -4.88
C ALA A 104 9.74 11.29 -4.61
N LEU A 105 8.86 11.45 -5.59
CA LEU A 105 7.57 12.12 -5.41
C LEU A 105 6.69 11.40 -4.39
N LYS A 106 6.63 10.06 -4.43
CA LYS A 106 5.91 9.25 -3.43
C LYS A 106 6.43 9.49 -2.01
N LYS A 107 7.75 9.54 -1.82
CA LYS A 107 8.38 9.78 -0.49
C LYS A 107 8.12 11.17 0.07
N LEU A 108 7.86 12.18 -0.76
CA LEU A 108 7.53 13.53 -0.31
C LEU A 108 6.09 13.67 0.20
N SER A 109 5.22 12.71 -0.12
CA SER A 109 3.81 12.71 0.23
C SER A 109 3.43 11.55 1.14
N THR A 110 4.38 11.05 1.97
CA THR A 110 4.09 9.93 2.87
C THR A 110 2.90 10.30 3.75
N PRO A 111 1.77 9.58 3.62
CA PRO A 111 0.60 9.88 4.41
C PRO A 111 0.94 9.68 5.89
N LYS A 112 0.40 10.56 6.72
CA LYS A 112 0.58 10.51 8.16
C LYS A 112 -0.74 10.24 8.85
N THR A 113 -0.66 9.69 10.05
CA THR A 113 -1.81 9.39 10.89
C THR A 113 -1.50 9.70 12.34
N SER A 114 -2.54 10.04 13.11
CA SER A 114 -2.43 10.30 14.54
C SER A 114 -2.59 9.00 15.33
N VAL A 115 -1.58 8.68 16.14
CA VAL A 115 -1.59 7.51 17.03
C VAL A 115 -1.34 7.92 18.47
N LYS A 116 -1.87 7.14 19.41
CA LYS A 116 -1.55 7.26 20.83
C LYS A 116 -0.36 6.36 21.15
N ARG A 117 0.74 6.96 21.59
CA ARG A 117 1.96 6.25 22.03
C ARG A 117 2.55 6.96 23.26
N ASP A 118 2.97 6.19 24.24
CA ASP A 118 3.48 6.68 25.55
C ASP A 118 2.51 7.64 26.28
N GLY A 119 1.20 7.53 26.04
CA GLY A 119 0.16 8.39 26.60
C GLY A 119 -0.14 9.67 25.82
N PHE A 120 0.62 9.97 24.78
CA PHE A 120 0.48 11.19 23.98
C PHE A 120 -0.01 10.88 22.57
N LEU A 121 -0.82 11.78 22.01
CA LEU A 121 -1.17 11.75 20.60
C LEU A 121 0.03 12.25 19.78
N LYS A 122 0.50 11.43 18.84
CA LYS A 122 1.65 11.72 17.98
C LYS A 122 1.24 11.49 16.52
N GLU A 123 1.70 12.35 15.64
CA GLU A 123 1.53 12.17 14.20
C GLU A 123 2.75 11.40 13.66
N ILE A 124 2.50 10.24 13.05
CA ILE A 124 3.55 9.36 12.51
C ILE A 124 3.28 9.04 11.04
N PRO A 125 4.32 8.68 10.26
CA PRO A 125 4.12 8.08 8.94
C PRO A 125 3.28 6.81 9.03
N VAL A 126 2.35 6.63 8.09
CA VAL A 126 1.46 5.44 8.04
C VAL A 126 2.27 4.13 7.94
N GLU A 127 3.43 4.16 7.28
CA GLU A 127 4.37 3.03 7.15
C GLU A 127 5.00 2.56 8.48
N GLU A 128 5.02 3.42 9.50
CA GLU A 128 5.57 3.10 10.83
C GLU A 128 4.53 2.52 11.81
N LEU A 129 3.29 2.41 11.37
CA LEU A 129 2.17 1.87 12.13
C LEU A 129 2.34 0.37 12.33
N VAL A 130 2.01 -0.10 13.53
CA VAL A 130 2.12 -1.51 13.92
C VAL A 130 0.81 -2.03 14.49
N VAL A 131 0.61 -3.35 14.42
CA VAL A 131 -0.52 -4.04 15.07
C VAL A 131 -0.54 -3.71 16.56
N GLY A 132 -1.70 -3.31 17.08
CA GLY A 132 -1.90 -2.87 18.46
C GLY A 132 -1.74 -1.37 18.69
N ASP A 133 -1.31 -0.57 17.70
CA ASP A 133 -1.36 0.90 17.82
C ASP A 133 -2.81 1.36 18.02
N ILE A 134 -2.99 2.44 18.79
CA ILE A 134 -4.27 3.12 18.96
C ILE A 134 -4.29 4.32 18.03
N VAL A 135 -5.17 4.30 17.04
CA VAL A 135 -5.30 5.32 15.99
C VAL A 135 -6.49 6.22 16.31
N ALA A 136 -6.27 7.53 16.23
CA ALA A 136 -7.36 8.50 16.24
C ALA A 136 -7.82 8.73 14.79
N ILE A 137 -9.12 8.58 14.57
CA ILE A 137 -9.76 8.74 13.27
C ILE A 137 -10.53 10.05 13.29
N GLU A 138 -10.30 10.89 12.29
CA GLU A 138 -11.00 12.14 12.09
C GLU A 138 -11.51 12.25 10.66
N ALA A 139 -12.68 12.84 10.48
CA ALA A 139 -13.22 13.13 9.16
C ALA A 139 -12.22 13.93 8.31
N GLY A 140 -12.21 13.64 7.00
CA GLY A 140 -11.29 14.26 6.06
C GLY A 140 -10.04 13.42 5.75
N HIS A 141 -9.82 12.32 6.47
CA HIS A 141 -8.63 11.48 6.36
C HIS A 141 -8.95 10.05 5.89
N TYR A 142 -7.96 9.41 5.28
CA TYR A 142 -8.00 7.99 4.96
C TYR A 142 -7.68 7.14 6.20
N ILE A 143 -8.30 5.97 6.27
CA ILE A 143 -8.00 4.98 7.29
C ILE A 143 -6.64 4.31 6.98
N PRO A 144 -5.66 4.34 7.91
CA PRO A 144 -4.27 4.00 7.61
C PRO A 144 -3.98 2.49 7.55
N ALA A 145 -4.84 1.65 8.15
CA ALA A 145 -4.72 0.20 8.27
C ALA A 145 -6.08 -0.40 8.65
N ASP A 146 -6.20 -1.71 8.80
CA ASP A 146 -7.42 -2.30 9.32
C ASP A 146 -7.49 -2.13 10.83
N LEU A 147 -8.59 -1.55 11.30
CA LEU A 147 -8.82 -1.16 12.68
C LEU A 147 -10.07 -1.84 13.24
N ARG A 148 -10.03 -2.22 14.51
CA ARG A 148 -11.24 -2.45 15.30
C ARG A 148 -11.59 -1.18 16.07
N LEU A 149 -12.80 -0.67 15.89
CA LEU A 149 -13.26 0.57 16.52
C LEU A 149 -13.50 0.40 18.03
N MET A 150 -12.75 1.15 18.82
CA MET A 150 -12.89 1.23 20.27
C MET A 150 -13.89 2.30 20.68
N GLU A 151 -14.02 3.36 19.89
CA GLU A 151 -15.00 4.42 20.05
C GLU A 151 -15.43 4.92 18.67
N ALA A 152 -16.73 5.20 18.48
CA ALA A 152 -17.25 5.81 17.26
C ALA A 152 -18.25 6.92 17.63
N ALA A 153 -17.97 8.15 17.23
CA ALA A 153 -18.84 9.31 17.46
C ALA A 153 -19.33 9.86 16.13
N ASN A 154 -20.52 9.40 15.71
CA ASN A 154 -21.13 9.68 14.40
C ASN A 154 -20.17 9.38 13.23
N LEU A 155 -19.30 8.38 13.39
CA LEU A 155 -18.28 8.06 12.41
C LEU A 155 -18.94 7.45 11.16
N LYS A 156 -18.68 8.05 9.99
CA LYS A 156 -19.12 7.54 8.70
C LYS A 156 -17.94 7.35 7.78
N ILE A 157 -17.83 6.17 7.18
CA ILE A 157 -16.70 5.81 6.32
C ILE A 157 -17.21 5.41 4.94
N ASP A 158 -16.60 5.97 3.91
CA ASP A 158 -16.77 5.52 2.52
C ASP A 158 -15.87 4.30 2.28
N GLU A 159 -16.51 3.15 2.11
CA GLU A 159 -15.87 1.85 1.90
C GLU A 159 -15.99 1.38 0.44
N SER A 160 -16.26 2.29 -0.51
CA SER A 160 -16.43 1.98 -1.93
C SER A 160 -15.25 1.26 -2.57
N ILE A 161 -14.03 1.40 -2.03
CA ILE A 161 -12.85 0.66 -2.48
C ILE A 161 -13.00 -0.85 -2.27
N LEU A 162 -13.68 -1.27 -1.20
CA LEU A 162 -13.86 -2.68 -0.85
C LEU A 162 -15.21 -3.24 -1.30
N THR A 163 -16.27 -2.44 -1.19
CA THR A 163 -17.65 -2.90 -1.45
C THR A 163 -18.15 -2.52 -2.84
N GLY A 164 -17.56 -1.51 -3.48
CA GLY A 164 -18.07 -0.90 -4.71
C GLY A 164 -19.26 0.03 -4.50
N GLU A 165 -19.73 0.21 -3.26
CA GLU A 165 -20.87 1.05 -2.93
C GLU A 165 -20.42 2.41 -2.38
N SER A 166 -20.85 3.50 -3.01
CA SER A 166 -20.43 4.88 -2.63
C SER A 166 -21.25 5.49 -1.48
N VAL A 167 -22.13 4.72 -0.82
CA VAL A 167 -22.92 5.23 0.30
C VAL A 167 -22.09 5.08 1.58
N PRO A 168 -21.78 6.19 2.29
CA PRO A 168 -21.00 6.10 3.52
C PRO A 168 -21.70 5.25 4.58
N VAL A 169 -20.95 4.32 5.16
CA VAL A 169 -21.43 3.39 6.18
C VAL A 169 -21.25 4.02 7.56
N GLU A 170 -22.33 4.04 8.35
CA GLU A 170 -22.28 4.45 9.75
C GLU A 170 -21.65 3.35 10.60
N LYS A 171 -20.63 3.73 11.38
CA LYS A 171 -19.81 2.81 12.15
C LYS A 171 -20.20 2.81 13.62
N THR A 172 -20.00 1.67 14.28
CA THR A 172 -20.25 1.46 15.70
C THR A 172 -19.00 0.85 16.37
N ASP A 173 -18.92 0.92 17.68
CA ASP A 173 -17.91 0.24 18.50
C ASP A 173 -18.45 -1.03 19.18
N ASP A 174 -19.74 -1.35 18.99
CA ASP A 174 -20.39 -2.58 19.48
C ASP A 174 -19.79 -3.85 18.88
N THR A 175 -19.95 -4.99 19.56
CA THR A 175 -19.61 -6.31 19.02
C THR A 175 -20.60 -6.73 17.94
N ILE A 176 -20.11 -7.44 16.93
CA ILE A 176 -20.94 -7.99 15.85
C ILE A 176 -20.77 -9.51 15.88
N ASP A 177 -21.84 -10.21 16.28
CA ASP A 177 -21.84 -11.67 16.45
C ASP A 177 -22.27 -12.37 15.16
N GLU A 178 -21.41 -12.27 14.14
CA GLU A 178 -21.62 -12.91 12.85
C GLU A 178 -20.29 -13.46 12.32
N GLU A 179 -20.14 -14.79 12.34
CA GLU A 179 -18.85 -15.44 12.14
C GLU A 179 -18.32 -15.30 10.69
N ASN A 180 -19.21 -15.12 9.72
CA ASN A 180 -18.90 -15.03 8.28
C ASN A 180 -19.45 -13.76 7.62
N ALA A 181 -19.58 -12.68 8.37
CA ALA A 181 -19.99 -11.38 7.84
C ALA A 181 -19.01 -10.90 6.75
N ALA A 182 -19.54 -10.36 5.66
CA ALA A 182 -18.71 -9.73 4.64
C ALA A 182 -18.05 -8.46 5.21
N PRO A 183 -16.91 -7.98 4.67
CA PRO A 183 -16.25 -6.78 5.19
C PRO A 183 -17.20 -5.57 5.34
N GLY A 184 -18.10 -5.35 4.38
CA GLY A 184 -19.09 -4.26 4.45
C GLY A 184 -20.11 -4.35 5.59
N ASP A 185 -20.36 -5.56 6.11
CA ASP A 185 -21.26 -5.78 7.25
C ASP A 185 -20.56 -5.53 8.60
N LEU A 186 -19.22 -5.52 8.60
CA LEU A 186 -18.39 -5.29 9.80
C LEU A 186 -18.33 -3.80 10.14
N LYS A 187 -19.47 -3.24 10.56
CA LYS A 187 -19.63 -1.82 10.97
C LYS A 187 -18.75 -1.41 12.14
N ASN A 188 -18.15 -2.37 12.84
CA ASN A 188 -17.25 -2.14 13.97
C ASN A 188 -15.75 -2.27 13.63
N MET A 189 -15.46 -2.50 12.35
CA MET A 189 -14.14 -2.46 11.76
C MET A 189 -14.01 -1.22 10.88
N ALA A 190 -12.82 -0.66 10.70
CA ALA A 190 -12.54 0.37 9.70
C ALA A 190 -11.36 -0.11 8.87
N PHE A 191 -11.49 -0.12 7.54
CA PHE A 191 -10.54 -0.81 6.68
C PHE A 191 -9.56 0.14 6.00
N MET A 192 -8.34 -0.34 5.74
CA MET A 192 -7.30 0.44 5.06
C MET A 192 -7.80 1.08 3.76
N SER A 193 -7.37 2.30 3.46
CA SER A 193 -7.73 3.07 2.25
C SER A 193 -9.19 3.52 2.14
N SER A 194 -10.08 3.11 3.05
CA SER A 194 -11.41 3.72 3.17
C SER A 194 -11.28 5.17 3.67
N TYR A 195 -12.31 5.99 3.43
CA TYR A 195 -12.26 7.43 3.68
C TYR A 195 -13.25 7.86 4.77
N ALA A 196 -12.76 8.50 5.85
CA ALA A 196 -13.62 9.01 6.90
C ALA A 196 -14.34 10.28 6.41
N THR A 197 -15.62 10.16 6.10
CA THR A 197 -16.44 11.26 5.56
C THR A 197 -16.99 12.17 6.65
N TYR A 198 -17.27 11.64 7.84
CA TYR A 198 -17.86 12.39 8.95
C TYR A 198 -17.53 11.78 10.31
N GLY A 199 -17.60 12.60 11.36
CA GLY A 199 -17.43 12.18 12.74
C GLY A 199 -15.97 11.95 13.13
N ARG A 200 -15.79 11.23 14.24
CA ARG A 200 -14.49 10.84 14.78
C ARG A 200 -14.57 9.46 15.43
N GLY A 201 -13.44 8.81 15.59
CA GLY A 201 -13.37 7.53 16.30
C GLY A 201 -11.99 7.23 16.83
N ILE A 202 -11.90 6.17 17.61
CA ILE A 202 -10.65 5.60 18.08
C ILE A 202 -10.66 4.14 17.66
N GLY A 203 -9.59 3.66 17.04
CA GLY A 203 -9.47 2.27 16.62
C GLY A 203 -8.14 1.66 17.05
N VAL A 204 -8.13 0.36 17.37
CA VAL A 204 -6.88 -0.39 17.51
C VAL A 204 -6.53 -1.04 16.18
N VAL A 205 -5.26 -1.01 15.81
CA VAL A 205 -4.76 -1.67 14.59
C VAL A 205 -4.81 -3.18 14.77
N THR A 206 -5.55 -3.86 13.88
CA THR A 206 -5.65 -5.32 13.87
C THR A 206 -4.80 -5.96 12.80
N SER A 207 -4.66 -5.32 11.64
CA SER A 207 -3.85 -5.81 10.52
C SER A 207 -3.14 -4.65 9.83
N ILE A 208 -1.96 -4.92 9.25
CA ILE A 208 -1.15 -3.94 8.52
C ILE A 208 -0.63 -4.55 7.21
N GLY A 209 -0.29 -3.70 6.24
CA GLY A 209 0.31 -4.13 4.97
C GLY A 209 -0.51 -5.21 4.26
N MET A 210 0.13 -6.31 3.87
CA MET A 210 -0.50 -7.41 3.13
C MET A 210 -1.57 -8.19 3.93
N ASP A 211 -1.59 -8.06 5.25
CA ASP A 211 -2.57 -8.75 6.09
C ASP A 211 -3.92 -8.01 6.18
N THR A 212 -3.99 -6.79 5.64
CA THR A 212 -5.25 -6.01 5.53
C THR A 212 -6.17 -6.55 4.45
N GLU A 213 -7.46 -6.24 4.50
CA GLU A 213 -8.42 -6.62 3.43
C GLU A 213 -8.00 -6.07 2.06
N VAL A 214 -7.50 -4.83 2.01
CA VAL A 214 -6.93 -4.25 0.78
C VAL A 214 -5.62 -4.96 0.40
N GLY A 215 -4.79 -5.35 1.36
CA GLY A 215 -3.56 -6.10 1.12
C GLY A 215 -3.80 -7.49 0.54
N LYS A 216 -4.89 -8.16 0.92
CA LYS A 216 -5.27 -9.49 0.40
C LYS A 216 -5.74 -9.47 -1.05
N ILE A 217 -6.20 -8.32 -1.55
CA ILE A 217 -6.64 -8.14 -2.95
C ILE A 217 -5.58 -7.50 -3.86
N ALA A 218 -4.45 -7.05 -3.29
CA ALA A 218 -3.37 -6.34 -3.98
C ALA A 218 -2.31 -7.24 -4.66
#